data_AF-A0A1Y2S6S3-F1
#
_entry.id   AF-A0A1Y2S6S3-F1
#
_cell.length_a   1.000
_cell.length_b   1.000
_cell.length_c   1.000
_cell.angle_alpha   90.00
_cell.angle_beta   90.00
_cell.angle_gamma   90.00
#
_symmetry.space_group_name_H-M   'P 1'
#
loop_
_entity.id
_entity.type
_entity.pdbx_description
1 polymer ?
#
loop_
_entity_poly.entity_id
_entity_poly.type
_entity_poly.pdbx_seq_one_letter_code
_entity_poly.pdbx_strand_id
1 'polypeptide(L)'
;MAKVKQETHNVKLHVQFAAEVIEKGAIALNPHGERYSEATIRERLNMRDFMDTMRASGIQTGGPALLNQRDRQRFANELDKWLLKQRSILKGSVTIQ
;
A
#
# COMPACT_ATOMS: atom_id res chain seq x y z
N MET A 1 25.89 -3.17 26.30
CA MET A 1 25.70 -3.13 24.83
C MET A 1 24.21 -2.90 24.55
N ALA A 2 23.81 -1.67 24.22
CA ALA A 2 22.42 -1.33 23.95
C ALA A 2 22.10 -1.63 22.47
N LYS A 3 21.28 -2.66 22.22
CA LYS A 3 20.61 -2.78 20.91
C LYS A 3 19.42 -1.83 20.93
N VAL A 4 19.62 -0.63 20.38
CA VAL A 4 18.53 0.30 20.05
C VAL A 4 17.59 -0.43 19.08
N LYS A 5 16.42 -0.82 19.57
CA LYS A 5 15.37 -1.48 18.78
C LYS A 5 14.88 -0.48 17.74
N GLN A 6 14.95 -0.89 16.49
CA GLN A 6 14.65 -0.09 15.30
C GLN A 6 13.35 0.69 15.45
N GLU A 7 13.46 2.01 15.36
CA GLU A 7 12.32 2.92 15.22
C GLU A 7 11.60 2.61 13.91
N THR A 8 10.49 1.88 13.99
CA THR A 8 9.65 1.54 12.84
C THR A 8 8.72 2.71 12.51
N HIS A 9 9.29 3.77 11.95
CA HIS A 9 8.56 4.91 11.36
C HIS A 9 7.89 4.59 10.00
N ASN A 10 7.84 3.31 9.59
CA ASN A 10 7.58 2.91 8.20
C ASN A 10 6.12 2.80 7.75
N VAL A 11 5.13 3.22 8.54
CA VAL A 11 3.71 3.21 8.09
C VAL A 11 3.26 4.57 7.56
N LYS A 12 4.02 5.64 7.82
CA LYS A 12 3.52 7.01 7.67
C LYS A 12 3.35 7.46 6.20
N LEU A 13 4.25 7.08 5.30
CA LEU A 13 4.31 7.66 3.95
C LEU A 13 3.47 6.91 2.90
N HIS A 14 3.35 5.59 3.00
CA HIS A 14 2.76 4.78 1.93
C HIS A 14 1.23 4.91 1.84
N VAL A 15 0.54 5.05 2.97
CA VAL A 15 -0.93 5.11 3.00
C VAL A 15 -1.48 6.48 2.60
N GLN A 16 -0.81 7.57 3.00
CA GLN A 16 -1.21 8.93 2.62
C GLN A 16 -1.07 9.14 1.12
N PHE A 17 0.08 8.75 0.55
CA PHE A 17 0.31 8.82 -0.89
C PHE A 17 -0.67 7.95 -1.69
N ALA A 18 -0.99 6.74 -1.20
CA ALA A 18 -1.98 5.89 -1.86
C ALA A 18 -3.40 6.50 -1.88
N ALA A 19 -3.79 7.24 -0.84
CA ALA A 19 -5.07 7.96 -0.83
C ALA A 19 -5.13 9.03 -1.91
N GLU A 20 -4.08 9.87 -2.01
CA GLU A 20 -4.00 10.92 -3.04
C GLU A 20 -4.01 10.34 -4.47
N VAL A 21 -3.36 9.20 -4.68
CA VAL A 21 -3.34 8.50 -5.96
C VAL A 21 -4.74 7.98 -6.32
N ILE A 22 -5.47 7.42 -5.35
CA ILE A 22 -6.85 6.96 -5.56
C ILE A 22 -7.78 8.13 -5.88
N GLU A 23 -7.66 9.25 -5.16
CA GLU A 23 -8.46 10.46 -5.43
C GLU A 23 -8.24 10.99 -6.85
N LYS A 24 -7.05 10.81 -7.41
CA LYS A 24 -6.71 11.15 -8.80
C LYS A 24 -7.19 10.10 -9.82
N GLY A 25 -7.95 9.09 -9.40
CA GLY A 25 -8.46 8.01 -10.26
C GLY A 25 -7.43 6.96 -10.63
N ALA A 26 -6.27 6.95 -10.00
CA ALA A 26 -5.23 5.96 -10.23
C ALA A 26 -5.39 4.75 -9.29
N ILE A 27 -4.73 3.65 -9.63
CA ILE A 27 -4.77 2.41 -8.86
C ILE A 27 -3.55 2.37 -7.94
N ALA A 28 -3.77 2.11 -6.66
CA ALA A 28 -2.71 1.89 -5.69
C ALA A 28 -2.65 0.41 -5.26
N LEU A 29 -1.47 -0.20 -5.38
CA LEU A 29 -1.18 -1.58 -4.98
C LEU A 29 -0.22 -1.59 -3.80
N ASN A 30 -0.56 -2.32 -2.74
CA ASN A 30 0.28 -2.41 -1.54
C ASN A 30 1.36 -3.50 -1.67
N PRO A 31 2.43 -3.48 -0.84
CA PRO A 31 3.49 -4.49 -0.90
C PRO A 31 3.06 -5.94 -0.61
N HIS A 32 1.88 -6.15 -0.04
CA HIS A 32 1.29 -7.47 0.20
C HIS A 32 0.49 -7.99 -1.02
N GLY A 33 0.44 -7.22 -2.10
CA GLY A 33 -0.27 -7.56 -3.33
C GLY A 33 -1.77 -7.31 -3.28
N GLU A 34 -2.23 -6.44 -2.36
CA GLU A 34 -3.64 -6.04 -2.27
C GLU A 34 -3.83 -4.65 -2.88
N ARG A 35 -4.89 -4.46 -3.63
CA ARG A 35 -5.25 -3.14 -4.16
C ARG A 35 -6.00 -2.37 -3.10
N TYR A 36 -5.67 -1.10 -2.98
CA TYR A 36 -6.47 -0.17 -2.22
C TYR A 36 -7.71 0.24 -3.04
N SER A 37 -8.78 0.48 -2.31
CA SER A 37 -10.03 1.09 -2.74
C SER A 37 -10.30 2.28 -1.82
N GLU A 38 -11.24 3.15 -2.18
CA GLU A 38 -11.63 4.28 -1.33
C GLU A 38 -12.03 3.85 0.09
N ALA A 39 -12.76 2.73 0.21
CA ALA A 39 -13.14 2.19 1.51
C ALA A 39 -11.93 1.70 2.30
N THR A 40 -11.08 0.87 1.68
CA THR A 40 -9.94 0.26 2.38
C THR A 40 -8.85 1.28 2.70
N ILE A 41 -8.64 2.31 1.87
CA ILE A 41 -7.63 3.33 2.14
C ILE A 41 -8.03 4.22 3.31
N ARG A 42 -9.32 4.56 3.44
CA ARG A 42 -9.84 5.33 4.58
C ARG A 42 -9.69 4.57 5.90
N GLU A 43 -10.01 3.28 5.90
CA GLU A 43 -9.80 2.41 7.06
C GLU A 43 -8.32 2.38 7.47
N ARG A 44 -7.41 2.24 6.50
CA ARG A 44 -5.96 2.21 6.75
C ARG A 44 -5.43 3.54 7.29
N LEU A 45 -5.97 4.68 6.82
CA LEU A 45 -5.65 5.99 7.37
C LEU A 45 -6.09 6.11 8.83
N ASN A 46 -7.33 5.71 9.14
CA ASN A 46 -7.83 5.73 10.52
C ASN A 46 -6.99 4.86 11.45
N MET A 47 -6.62 3.66 11.00
CA MET A 47 -5.76 2.77 11.77
C MET A 47 -4.36 3.34 11.98
N ARG A 48 -3.81 4.06 10.99
CA ARG A 48 -2.53 4.77 11.12
C ARG A 48 -2.63 5.85 12.20
N ASP A 49 -3.64 6.71 12.13
CA ASP A 49 -3.83 7.82 13.09
C ASP A 49 -4.04 7.29 14.51
N PHE A 50 -4.80 6.21 14.65
CA PHE A 50 -5.00 5.52 15.92
C PHE A 50 -3.68 4.96 16.49
N MET A 51 -2.90 4.23 15.70
CA MET A 51 -1.62 3.66 16.14
C MET A 51 -0.57 4.73 16.43
N ASP A 52 -0.59 5.85 15.70
CA ASP A 52 0.25 7.01 15.97
C ASP A 52 -0.11 7.64 17.33
N THR A 53 -1.41 7.73 17.65
CA THR A 53 -1.89 8.22 18.95
C THR A 53 -1.46 7.29 20.09
N MET A 54 -1.61 5.98 19.92
CA MET A 54 -1.17 4.98 20.91
C MET A 54 0.33 5.06 21.18
N ARG A 55 1.13 5.23 20.12
CA ARG A 55 2.58 5.40 20.26
C ARG A 55 2.92 6.71 20.99
N ALA A 56 2.22 7.80 20.69
CA ALA A 56 2.39 9.08 21.37
C ALA A 56 2.02 9.02 22.86
N SER A 57 1.07 8.16 23.25
CA SER A 57 0.71 7.94 24.66
C SER A 57 1.65 6.96 25.39
N GLY A 58 2.78 6.59 24.78
CA GLY A 58 3.77 5.69 25.38
C GLY A 58 3.43 4.20 25.29
N ILE A 59 2.34 3.82 24.60
CA ILE A 59 2.01 2.41 24.36
C ILE A 59 2.87 1.90 23.20
N GLN A 60 3.80 0.99 23.51
CA GLN A 60 4.60 0.34 22.48
C GLN A 60 3.78 -0.73 21.77
N THR A 61 3.25 -0.38 20.61
CA THR A 61 2.67 -1.35 19.67
C THR A 61 3.76 -1.94 18.80
N GLY A 62 3.59 -3.21 18.39
CA GLY A 62 4.45 -3.82 17.36
C GLY A 62 4.36 -3.08 16.02
N GLY A 63 5.35 -3.31 15.16
CA GLY A 63 5.33 -2.85 13.78
C GLY A 63 4.40 -3.67 12.88
N PRO A 64 4.12 -3.20 11.66
CA PRO A 64 3.40 -4.00 10.66
C PRO A 64 4.12 -5.33 10.39
N ALA A 65 3.35 -6.34 9.97
CA ALA A 65 3.89 -7.65 9.65
C ALA A 65 4.99 -7.56 8.59
N LEU A 66 6.05 -8.36 8.78
CA LEU A 66 7.15 -8.45 7.81
C LEU A 66 6.65 -9.06 6.50
N LEU A 67 7.20 -8.55 5.39
CA LEU A 67 6.93 -9.10 4.06
C LEU A 67 7.51 -10.51 3.93
N ASN A 68 6.72 -11.41 3.36
CA ASN A 68 7.14 -12.79 3.10
C ASN A 68 7.22 -13.10 1.59
N GLN A 69 7.65 -14.32 1.24
CA GLN A 69 7.75 -14.76 -0.17
C GLN A 69 6.40 -14.72 -0.89
N ARG A 70 5.31 -15.08 -0.20
CA ARG A 70 3.96 -15.11 -0.76
C ARG A 70 3.46 -13.71 -1.09
N ASP A 71 3.78 -12.72 -0.26
CA ASP A 71 3.46 -11.31 -0.49
C ASP A 71 4.13 -10.81 -1.77
N ARG A 72 5.42 -11.11 -1.96
CA ARG A 72 6.15 -10.75 -3.19
C ARG A 72 5.53 -11.38 -4.43
N GLN A 73 5.15 -12.66 -4.34
CA GLN A 73 4.51 -13.35 -5.45
C GLN A 73 3.14 -12.75 -5.78
N ARG A 74 2.33 -12.43 -4.76
CA ARG A 74 1.01 -11.79 -4.93
C ARG A 74 1.16 -10.43 -5.58
N PHE A 75 2.10 -9.62 -5.11
CA PHE A 75 2.40 -8.32 -5.68
C PHE A 75 2.77 -8.42 -7.16
N ALA A 76 3.72 -9.29 -7.51
CA ALA A 76 4.13 -9.50 -8.91
C ALA A 76 2.93 -9.90 -9.79
N ASN A 77 2.12 -10.86 -9.34
CA ASN A 77 0.95 -11.32 -10.08
C ASN A 77 -0.08 -10.21 -10.30
N GLU A 78 -0.34 -9.36 -9.31
CA GLU A 78 -1.29 -8.26 -9.45
C GLU A 78 -0.78 -7.14 -10.35
N LEU A 79 0.53 -6.85 -10.28
CA LEU A 79 1.20 -5.91 -11.18
C LEU A 79 1.11 -6.39 -12.63
N ASP A 80 1.42 -7.67 -12.89
CA ASP A 80 1.36 -8.27 -14.23
C ASP A 80 -0.06 -8.19 -14.82
N LYS A 81 -1.09 -8.54 -14.04
CA LYS A 81 -2.49 -8.40 -14.46
C LYS A 81 -2.83 -6.96 -14.83
N TRP A 82 -2.37 -5.99 -14.04
CA TRP A 82 -2.60 -4.59 -14.33
C TRP A 82 -1.89 -4.15 -15.61
N LEU A 83 -0.62 -4.50 -15.81
CA LEU A 83 0.14 -4.19 -17.02
C LEU A 83 -0.50 -4.78 -18.28
N LEU A 84 -0.94 -6.04 -18.22
CA LEU A 84 -1.65 -6.69 -19.34
C LEU A 84 -2.95 -5.96 -19.69
N LYS A 85 -3.72 -5.54 -18.68
CA LYS A 85 -4.93 -4.74 -18.89
C LYS A 85 -4.62 -3.40 -19.56
N GLN A 86 -3.60 -2.68 -19.10
CA GLN A 86 -3.19 -1.40 -19.71
C GLN A 86 -2.72 -1.58 -21.15
N ARG A 87 -1.91 -2.62 -21.42
CA ARG A 87 -1.47 -2.95 -22.79
C ARG A 87 -2.63 -3.24 -23.73
N SER A 88 -3.66 -3.95 -23.25
CA SER A 88 -4.86 -4.24 -24.03
C SER A 88 -5.62 -2.96 -24.41
N ILE A 89 -5.79 -2.04 -23.46
CA ILE A 89 -6.46 -0.76 -23.68
C ILE A 89 -5.72 0.06 -24.75
N LEU A 90 -4.38 0.13 -24.64
CA LEU A 90 -3.56 0.89 -25.59
C LEU A 90 -3.63 0.35 -27.01
N LYS A 91 -3.65 -0.98 -27.20
CA LYS A 91 -3.77 -1.58 -28.54
C LYS A 91 -5.15 -1.33 -29.17
N GLY A 92 -6.21 -1.41 -28.37
CA GLY A 92 -7.57 -1.14 -28.85
C GLY A 92 -7.76 0.31 -29.32
N SER A 93 -7.13 1.27 -28.64
CA SER A 93 -7.23 2.69 -28.99
C SER A 93 -6.46 3.09 -30.26
N VAL A 94 -5.43 2.31 -30.66
CA VAL A 94 -4.61 2.56 -31.86
C VAL A 94 -5.20 1.93 -33.12
N THR A 95 -6.14 0.99 -32.99
CA THR A 95 -6.71 0.24 -34.15
C THR A 95 -7.95 0.94 -34.74
N ILE A 96 -8.38 2.07 -34.18
CA ILE A 96 -9.47 2.90 -34.70
C ILE A 96 -8.87 4.18 -35.31
N GLN A 97 -8.10 4.03 -36.38
CA GLN A 97 -7.71 5.06 -37.36
C GLN A 97 -7.47 4.37 -38.71
#